data_AF-A0A9W8KDT2-F1
#
_entry.id   AF-A0A9W8KDT2-F1
#
_cell.length_a   1.000
_cell.length_b   1.000
_cell.length_c   1.000
_cell.angle_alpha   90.00
_cell.angle_beta   90.00
_cell.angle_gamma   90.00
#
_symmetry.space_group_name_H-M   'P 1'
#
loop_
_entity.id
_entity.type
_entity.pdbx_description
1 polymer ?
#
loop_
_entity_poly.entity_id
_entity_poly.type
_entity_poly.pdbx_seq_one_letter_code
_entity_poly.pdbx_strand_id
1 'polypeptide(L)'
;MHTEQITTAAGLAAELADELRTHAYGIRTSKQPAIVDEGAQTTLILLDDDLSIDVVLSRVCYTVTRVSSVEHEKSVGSKFETLTALLSALSPTFNRAMHRELTDRLSEIEAAQQRDGAEGEGDTSSQPRE
;
A
#
# COMPACT_ATOMS: atom_id res chain seq x y z
N MET A 1 14.64 15.20 -8.34
CA MET A 1 14.50 15.21 -6.87
C MET A 1 15.21 13.97 -6.35
N HIS A 2 16.28 14.13 -5.58
CA HIS A 2 16.98 12.99 -4.97
C HIS A 2 16.18 12.55 -3.74
N THR A 3 15.64 11.34 -3.79
CA THR A 3 15.21 10.64 -2.58
C THR A 3 16.49 10.15 -1.91
N GLU A 4 17.02 10.92 -0.96
CA GLU A 4 18.03 10.39 -0.05
C GLU A 4 17.42 9.16 0.61
N GLN A 5 17.97 7.98 0.35
CA GLN A 5 17.59 6.75 1.04
C GLN A 5 17.81 6.99 2.53
N ILE A 6 16.73 7.15 3.28
CA ILE A 6 16.81 7.37 4.72
C ILE A 6 17.18 6.04 5.37
N THR A 7 18.47 5.74 5.39
CA THR A 7 19.06 4.47 5.89
C THR A 7 19.08 4.36 7.43
N THR A 8 18.42 5.29 8.12
CA THR A 8 18.29 5.29 9.59
C THR A 8 17.07 4.47 10.00
N ALA A 9 17.07 3.93 11.21
CA ALA A 9 15.93 3.17 11.70
C ALA A 9 14.64 4.01 11.78
N ALA A 10 14.76 5.32 12.03
CA ALA A 10 13.65 6.26 11.95
C ALA A 10 13.15 6.46 10.49
N GLY A 11 14.05 6.44 9.52
CA GLY A 11 13.72 6.45 8.10
C GLY A 11 12.91 5.23 7.68
N LEU A 12 13.38 4.04 8.05
CA LEU A 12 12.68 2.78 7.81
C LEU A 12 11.30 2.76 8.48
N ALA A 13 11.16 3.33 9.68
CA ALA A 13 9.87 3.43 10.34
C ALA A 13 8.90 4.35 9.60
N ALA A 14 9.39 5.47 9.04
CA ALA A 14 8.60 6.39 8.23
C ALA A 14 8.20 5.77 6.88
N GLU A 15 9.14 5.09 6.22
CA GLU A 15 8.91 4.33 4.98
C GLU A 15 7.85 3.24 5.18
N LEU A 16 8.01 2.44 6.23
CA LEU A 16 7.03 1.43 6.60
C LEU A 16 5.64 2.06 6.86
N ALA A 17 5.58 3.18 7.59
CA ALA A 17 4.31 3.86 7.84
C ALA A 17 3.64 4.38 6.55
N ASP A 18 4.43 4.84 5.58
CA ASP A 18 3.92 5.32 4.30
C ASP A 18 3.43 4.18 3.40
N GLU A 19 4.19 3.08 3.34
CA GLU A 19 3.78 1.87 2.62
C GLU A 19 2.49 1.28 3.21
N LEU A 20 2.34 1.25 4.53
CA LEU A 20 1.11 0.79 5.19
C LEU A 20 -0.09 1.65 4.82
N ARG A 21 0.09 2.97 4.68
CA ARG A 21 -0.98 3.88 4.25
C ARG A 21 -1.35 3.63 2.80
N THR A 22 -0.36 3.42 1.94
CA THR A 22 -0.55 3.13 0.51
C THR A 22 -1.30 1.81 0.30
N HIS A 23 -1.07 0.82 1.16
CA HIS A 23 -1.66 -0.52 1.08
C HIS A 23 -2.85 -0.73 2.03
N ALA A 24 -3.41 0.34 2.59
CA ALA A 24 -4.50 0.27 3.57
C ALA A 24 -5.74 -0.46 3.04
N TYR A 25 -5.97 -0.46 1.72
CA TYR A 25 -7.08 -1.19 1.08
C TYR A 25 -7.04 -2.70 1.33
N GLY A 26 -5.88 -3.27 1.67
CA GLY A 26 -5.68 -4.71 1.87
C GLY A 26 -5.31 -5.10 3.31
N ILE A 27 -5.26 -4.14 4.23
CA ILE A 27 -4.88 -4.32 5.63
C ILE A 27 -6.05 -3.89 6.51
N ARG A 28 -6.56 -4.80 7.35
CA ARG A 28 -7.67 -4.48 8.27
C ARG A 28 -7.23 -3.49 9.35
N THR A 29 -6.07 -3.74 9.95
CA THR A 29 -5.51 -2.89 11.00
C THR A 29 -4.00 -3.07 11.04
N SER A 30 -3.27 -2.00 11.31
CA SER A 30 -1.83 -2.04 11.56
C SER A 30 -1.49 -1.25 12.82
N LYS A 31 -0.40 -1.64 13.49
CA LYS A 31 0.18 -0.83 14.57
C LYS A 31 1.15 0.20 14.00
N GLN A 32 1.39 1.26 14.78
CA GLN A 32 2.45 2.21 14.46
C GLN A 32 3.81 1.47 14.45
N PRO A 33 4.64 1.68 13.42
CA PRO A 33 5.98 1.11 13.38
C PRO A 33 6.81 1.47 14.61
N ALA A 34 7.38 0.46 15.25
CA ALA A 34 8.35 0.60 16.33
C ALA A 34 9.77 0.44 15.78
N ILE A 35 10.70 1.26 16.25
CA ILE A 35 12.12 1.11 15.93
C ILE A 35 12.67 -0.07 16.73
N VAL A 36 13.36 -0.98 16.05
CA VAL A 36 14.06 -2.13 16.62
C VAL A 36 15.50 -2.16 16.11
N ASP A 37 16.35 -2.95 16.75
CA ASP A 37 17.80 -2.99 16.44
C ASP A 37 18.07 -3.28 14.94
N GLU A 38 17.23 -4.10 14.31
CA GLU A 38 17.40 -4.55 12.93
C GLU A 38 16.57 -3.73 11.91
N GLY A 39 15.83 -2.70 12.34
CA GLY A 39 15.02 -1.86 11.45
C GLY A 39 13.73 -1.31 12.10
N ALA A 40 12.61 -1.44 11.39
CA ALA A 40 11.30 -1.02 11.87
C ALA A 40 10.33 -2.21 11.90
N GLN A 41 9.65 -2.42 13.02
CA GLN A 41 8.71 -3.52 13.21
C GLN A 41 7.28 -3.03 13.31
N THR A 42 6.33 -3.79 12.76
CA THR A 42 4.91 -3.58 13.00
C THR A 42 4.15 -4.90 13.06
N THR A 43 2.95 -4.86 13.62
CA THR A 43 1.95 -5.93 13.52
C THR A 43 0.88 -5.52 12.50
N LEU A 44 0.58 -6.41 11.56
CA LEU A 44 -0.50 -6.28 10.60
C LEU A 44 -1.59 -7.29 10.92
N ILE A 45 -2.84 -6.86 10.81
CA ILE A 45 -4.01 -7.73 10.78
C ILE A 45 -4.56 -7.65 9.36
N LEU A 46 -4.52 -8.76 8.64
CA LEU A 46 -4.93 -8.84 7.25
C LEU A 46 -6.45 -9.02 7.15
N LEU A 47 -6.99 -8.82 5.94
CA LEU A 47 -8.42 -8.97 5.69
C LEU A 47 -8.90 -10.44 5.80
N ASP A 48 -8.01 -11.39 5.50
CA ASP A 48 -8.24 -12.83 5.58
C ASP A 48 -8.23 -13.30 7.04
N ASP A 49 -9.38 -13.78 7.53
CA ASP A 49 -9.56 -14.49 8.82
C ASP A 49 -8.80 -13.91 10.04
N ASP A 50 -8.67 -12.57 10.08
CA ASP A 50 -7.90 -11.86 11.12
C ASP A 50 -6.46 -12.38 11.28
N LEU A 51 -5.84 -12.82 10.18
CA LEU A 51 -4.45 -13.25 10.16
C LEU A 51 -3.56 -12.10 10.64
N SER A 52 -2.94 -12.32 11.80
CA SER A 52 -2.01 -11.39 12.41
C SER A 52 -0.59 -11.80 12.07
N ILE A 53 0.18 -10.87 11.52
CA ILE A 53 1.59 -11.06 11.20
C ILE A 53 2.43 -9.95 11.80
N ASP A 54 3.59 -10.31 12.35
CA ASP A 54 4.60 -9.33 12.77
C ASP A 54 5.68 -9.27 11.70
N VAL A 55 5.96 -8.08 11.20
CA VAL A 55 6.91 -7.85 10.11
C VAL A 55 7.98 -6.87 10.52
N VAL A 56 9.22 -7.12 10.09
CA VAL A 56 10.35 -6.20 10.25
C VAL A 56 10.77 -5.74 8.86
N LEU A 57 10.77 -4.43 8.64
CA LEU A 57 11.43 -3.79 7.51
C LEU A 57 12.89 -3.50 7.90
N SER A 58 13.81 -4.13 7.18
CA SER A 58 15.24 -3.84 7.21
C SER A 58 15.65 -3.02 5.98
N ARG A 59 16.93 -2.69 5.86
CA ARG A 59 17.46 -1.96 4.67
C ARG A 59 17.32 -2.70 3.33
N VAL A 60 17.04 -4.00 3.36
CA VAL A 60 17.09 -4.85 2.16
C VAL A 60 15.81 -5.64 1.92
N CYS A 61 14.98 -5.82 2.94
CA CYS A 61 13.79 -6.67 2.82
C CYS A 61 12.84 -6.49 4.00
N TYR A 62 11.63 -6.96 3.76
CA TYR A 62 10.62 -7.32 4.75
C TYR A 62 10.84 -8.75 5.22
N THR A 63 10.85 -8.97 6.54
CA THR A 63 10.92 -10.31 7.14
C THR A 63 9.70 -10.56 8.01
N VAL A 64 9.04 -11.70 7.83
CA VAL A 64 7.96 -12.14 8.72
C VAL A 64 8.58 -12.76 9.97
N THR A 65 8.30 -12.20 11.13
CA THR A 65 8.87 -12.64 12.43
C THR A 65 7.87 -13.46 13.24
N ARG A 66 6.58 -13.26 13.01
CA ARG A 66 5.51 -14.02 13.66
C ARG A 66 4.28 -14.08 12.78
N VAL A 67 3.52 -15.16 12.92
CA VAL A 67 2.18 -15.32 12.36
C VAL A 67 1.25 -15.90 13.42
N SER A 68 -0.04 -15.56 13.40
CA SER A 68 -1.03 -16.14 14.32
C SER A 68 -1.61 -17.47 13.83
N SER A 69 -1.44 -17.81 12.55
CA SER A 69 -1.99 -19.02 11.93
C SER A 69 -0.94 -20.11 11.78
N VAL A 70 -1.29 -21.34 12.18
CA VAL A 70 -0.46 -22.54 12.00
C VAL A 70 -0.23 -22.84 10.51
N GLU A 71 -1.21 -22.55 9.65
CA GLU A 71 -1.10 -22.80 8.21
C GLU A 71 0.02 -21.95 7.56
N HIS A 72 0.30 -20.79 8.16
CA HIS A 72 1.28 -19.83 7.67
C HIS A 72 2.61 -19.87 8.46
N GLU A 73 2.79 -20.85 9.34
CA GLU A 73 3.98 -20.93 10.21
C GLU A 73 5.29 -21.00 9.40
N LYS A 74 5.25 -21.64 8.22
CA LYS A 74 6.39 -21.72 7.29
C LYS A 74 6.82 -20.36 6.73
N SER A 75 5.95 -19.35 6.80
CA SER A 75 6.26 -18.00 6.35
C SER A 75 7.16 -17.26 7.34
N VAL A 76 7.26 -17.71 8.61
CA VAL A 76 8.19 -17.13 9.58
C VAL A 76 9.63 -17.29 9.11
N GLY A 77 10.39 -16.19 9.11
CA GLY A 77 11.74 -16.10 8.56
C GLY A 77 11.79 -15.87 7.05
N SER A 78 10.66 -15.91 6.33
CA SER A 78 10.62 -15.60 4.91
C SER A 78 10.92 -14.12 4.67
N LYS A 79 11.69 -13.86 3.60
CA LYS A 79 12.11 -12.52 3.20
C LYS A 79 11.43 -12.11 1.90
N PHE A 80 10.97 -10.86 1.86
CA PHE A 80 10.29 -10.27 0.72
C PHE A 80 10.91 -8.93 0.39
N GLU A 81 11.02 -8.63 -0.90
CA GLU A 81 11.61 -7.37 -1.36
C GLU A 81 10.72 -6.17 -1.01
N THR A 82 9.39 -6.33 -1.11
CA THR A 82 8.41 -5.24 -0.89
C THR A 82 7.26 -5.70 0.01
N LEU A 83 6.53 -4.74 0.61
CA LEU A 83 5.32 -5.04 1.35
C LEU A 83 4.26 -5.68 0.45
N THR A 84 4.13 -5.21 -0.80
CA THR A 84 3.20 -5.80 -1.78
C THR A 84 3.49 -7.29 -2.01
N ALA A 85 4.76 -7.67 -2.22
CA ALA A 85 5.13 -9.07 -2.44
C ALA A 85 4.81 -9.94 -1.22
N LEU A 86 5.04 -9.42 -0.02
CA LEU A 86 4.69 -10.07 1.23
C LEU A 86 3.17 -10.28 1.35
N LEU A 87 2.38 -9.22 1.16
CA LEU A 87 0.92 -9.28 1.29
C LEU A 87 0.30 -10.17 0.22
N SER A 88 0.79 -10.12 -1.02
CA SER A 88 0.34 -11.00 -2.10
C SER A 88 0.60 -12.49 -1.83
N ALA A 89 1.70 -12.80 -1.14
CA ALA A 89 2.05 -14.18 -0.78
C ALA A 89 1.21 -14.72 0.39
N LEU A 90 0.83 -13.86 1.35
CA LEU A 90 0.14 -14.26 2.58
C LEU A 90 -1.38 -14.05 2.56
N SER A 91 -1.89 -13.20 1.66
CA SER A 91 -3.31 -12.84 1.61
C SER A 91 -3.84 -12.88 0.18
N PRO A 92 -4.55 -13.97 -0.20
CA PRO A 92 -5.29 -13.99 -1.46
C PRO A 92 -6.34 -12.88 -1.56
N THR A 93 -6.90 -12.42 -0.42
CA THR A 93 -7.84 -11.28 -0.41
C THR A 93 -7.14 -9.97 -0.72
N PHE A 94 -5.89 -9.77 -0.29
CA PHE A 94 -5.10 -8.60 -0.66
C PHE A 94 -5.00 -8.46 -2.20
N ASN A 95 -4.74 -9.55 -2.92
CA ASN A 95 -4.65 -9.51 -4.39
C ASN A 95 -5.96 -9.02 -5.03
N ARG A 96 -7.11 -9.51 -4.55
CA ARG A 96 -8.42 -9.03 -5.01
C ARG A 96 -8.67 -7.56 -4.67
N ALA A 97 -8.31 -7.15 -3.47
CA ALA A 97 -8.44 -5.76 -3.02
C ALA A 97 -7.56 -4.81 -3.85
N MET A 98 -6.33 -5.22 -4.15
CA MET A 98 -5.41 -4.48 -5.03
C MET A 98 -5.98 -4.31 -6.44
N HIS A 99 -6.53 -5.38 -7.03
CA HIS A 99 -7.15 -5.27 -8.35
C HIS A 99 -8.35 -4.31 -8.34
N ARG A 100 -9.19 -4.36 -7.30
CA ARG A 100 -10.31 -3.42 -7.15
C ARG A 100 -9.82 -1.98 -7.03
N GLU A 101 -8.85 -1.72 -6.15
CA GLU A 101 -8.26 -0.39 -5.96
C GLU A 101 -7.73 0.18 -7.29
N LEU A 102 -7.04 -0.64 -8.08
CA LEU A 102 -6.53 -0.24 -9.39
C LEU A 102 -7.67 0.08 -10.37
N THR A 103 -8.74 -0.72 -10.40
CA THR A 103 -9.91 -0.46 -11.24
C THR A 103 -10.62 0.83 -10.82
N ASP A 104 -10.83 1.04 -9.52
CA ASP A 104 -11.52 2.23 -9.00
C ASP A 104 -10.74 3.50 -9.35
N ARG A 105 -9.41 3.50 -9.16
CA ARG A 105 -8.54 4.63 -9.57
C ARG A 105 -8.56 4.89 -11.07
N LEU A 106 -8.57 3.86 -11.90
CA LEU A 106 -8.68 4.03 -13.36
C LEU A 106 -10.01 4.68 -13.73
N SER A 107 -11.12 4.22 -13.15
CA SER A 107 -12.44 4.82 -13.38
C SER A 107 -12.52 6.27 -12.91
N GLU A 108 -11.87 6.62 -11.81
CA GLU A 108 -11.79 8.01 -11.33
C GLU A 108 -11.01 8.91 -12.31
N ILE A 109 -9.89 8.44 -12.84
CA ILE A 109 -9.08 9.16 -13.83
C ILE A 109 -9.89 9.36 -15.12
N GLU A 110 -10.57 8.33 -15.61
CA GLU A 110 -11.43 8.41 -16.80
C GLU A 110 -12.57 9.41 -16.60
N ALA A 111 -13.20 9.40 -15.43
CA ALA A 111 -14.26 10.35 -15.09
C ALA A 111 -13.75 11.80 -14.98
N ALA A 112 -12.54 12.01 -14.46
CA ALA A 112 -11.91 13.33 -14.40
C ALA A 112 -11.61 13.88 -15.80
N GLN A 113 -11.06 13.04 -16.70
CA GLN A 113 -10.77 13.42 -18.08
C GLN A 113 -12.03 13.80 -18.87
N GLN A 114 -13.14 13.11 -18.65
CA GLN A 114 -14.42 13.44 -19.29
C GLN A 114 -15.01 14.78 -18.81
N ARG A 115 -14.75 15.18 -17.56
CA ARG A 115 -15.20 16.50 -17.04
C ARG A 115 -14.38 17.64 -17.64
N ASP A 116 -13.07 17.49 -17.70
CA ASP A 116 -12.18 18.51 -18.28
C ASP A 116 -12.41 18.69 -19.78
N GLY A 117 -12.81 17.63 -20.50
CA GLY A 117 -13.17 17.70 -21.92
C GLY A 117 -14.52 18.41 -22.19
N ALA A 118 -15.44 18.41 -21.23
CA ALA A 118 -16.76 19.02 -21.38
C ALA A 118 -16.78 20.54 -21.11
N GLU A 119 -15.79 21.07 -20.40
CA GLU A 119 -15.65 22.51 -20.13
C GLU A 119 -14.95 23.28 -21.28
N GLY A 120 -14.47 22.59 -22.31
CA GLY A 120 -13.80 23.19 -23.48
C GLY A 120 -14.69 23.51 -24.69
N GLU A 121 -15.93 23.03 -24.74
CA GLU A 121 -16.86 23.23 -25.88
C GLU A 121 -18.11 24.00 -25.44
N GLY A 122 -17.94 25.25 -24.99
CA GLY A 122 -19.05 25.99 -24.41
C GLY A 122 -18.98 27.51 -24.36
N ASP A 123 -18.14 28.20 -25.15
CA ASP A 123 -18.36 29.64 -25.36
C ASP A 123 -17.71 30.19 -26.64
N THR A 124 -18.41 30.06 -27.77
CA THR A 124 -18.54 31.17 -28.72
C THR A 124 -19.96 31.17 -29.26
N SER A 125 -20.93 31.47 -28.38
CA SER A 125 -22.25 31.85 -28.86
C SER A 125 -22.13 33.13 -29.67
N SER A 126 -22.22 32.94 -30.98
CA SER A 126 -22.89 33.79 -31.96
C SER A 126 -23.52 35.05 -31.38
N GLN A 127 -22.88 36.21 -31.57
CA GLN A 127 -23.61 37.47 -31.56
C GLN A 127 -24.22 37.69 -32.95
N PRO A 128 -25.55 37.93 -33.06
CA PRO A 128 -26.17 38.33 -34.30
C PRO A 128 -26.02 39.86 -34.52
N ARG A 129 -25.85 40.20 -35.80
CA ARG A 129 -25.99 41.48 -36.54
C ARG A 129 -26.46 42.74 -35.77
N GLU A 130 -25.84 43.87 -36.10
CA GLU A 130 -26.49 45.01 -36.82
C GLU A 130 -25.50 45.65 -37.81
#